data_AF-A0A438JW98-F1
#
_entry.id   AF-A0A438JW98-F1
#
_cell.length_a   1.000
_cell.length_b   1.000
_cell.length_c   1.000
_cell.angle_alpha   90.00
_cell.angle_beta   90.00
_cell.angle_gamma   90.00
#
_symmetry.space_group_name_H-M   'P 1'
#
loop_
_entity.id
_entity.type
_entity.pdbx_description
1 polymer ?
#
loop_
_entity_poly.entity_id
_entity_poly.type
_entity_poly.pdbx_seq_one_letter_code
_entity_poly.pdbx_strand_id
1 'polypeptide(L)' 'MLFHLLQACENRVKEDETGHKHCTGQYFDYWSCVDKCVAPRLFTKLK' A
#
# COMPACT_ATOMS: atom_id res chain seq x y z
N MET A 1 -2.50 -2.34 -11.85
CA MET A 1 -3.28 -2.26 -10.59
C MET A 1 -2.30 -2.26 -9.42
N LEU A 2 -2.32 -1.21 -8.59
CA LEU A 2 -1.29 -0.92 -7.56
C LEU A 2 -1.06 -2.05 -6.55
N PHE A 3 -2.11 -2.82 -6.22
CA PHE A 3 -2.01 -3.99 -5.35
C PHE A 3 -0.98 -5.03 -5.81
N HIS A 4 -0.92 -5.33 -7.12
CA HIS A 4 0.06 -6.29 -7.65
C HIS A 4 1.50 -5.77 -7.54
N LEU A 5 1.70 -4.45 -7.62
CA LEU A 5 3.02 -3.84 -7.44
C LEU A 5 3.48 -3.91 -5.98
N LEU A 6 2.55 -3.73 -5.04
CA LEU A 6 2.82 -3.93 -3.63
C LEU A 6 3.20 -5.40 -3.34
N GLN A 7 2.42 -6.38 -3.85
CA GLN A 7 2.75 -7.81 -3.67
C GLN A 7 4.09 -8.19 -4.30
N ALA A 8 4.42 -7.67 -5.48
CA ALA A 8 5.71 -7.90 -6.11
C ALA A 8 6.86 -7.31 -5.27
N CYS A 9 6.66 -6.12 -4.71
CA CYS A 9 7.63 -5.51 -3.81
C CYS A 9 7.83 -6.34 -2.53
N GLU A 10 6.76 -6.84 -1.92
CA GLU A 10 6.85 -7.67 -0.71
C GLU A 10 7.70 -8.92 -0.95
N ASN A 11 7.51 -9.60 -2.08
CA ASN A 11 8.33 -10.77 -2.41
C ASN A 11 9.81 -10.42 -2.58
N ARG A 12 10.12 -9.26 -3.19
CA ARG A 12 11.51 -8.75 -3.29
C ARG A 12 12.15 -8.44 -1.93
N VAL A 13 11.35 -7.98 -0.96
CA VAL A 13 11.82 -7.67 0.41
C VAL A 13 12.00 -8.93 1.25
N LYS A 14 11.21 -9.99 1.03
CA LYS A 14 11.37 -11.27 1.75
C LYS A 14 12.75 -11.90 1.56
N GLU A 15 13.36 -11.69 0.41
CA GLU A 15 14.71 -12.17 0.07
C GLU A 15 15.81 -11.19 0.53
N ASP A 16 15.49 -10.16 1.32
CA ASP A 16 16.46 -9.19 1.80
C ASP A 16 17.04 -9.57 3.17
N GLU A 17 18.31 -9.96 3.18
CA GLU A 17 19.06 -10.25 4.40
C GLU A 17 19.68 -8.99 5.03
N THR A 18 19.74 -7.88 4.29
CA THR A 18 20.37 -6.63 4.75
C THR A 18 19.44 -5.75 5.58
N GLY A 19 18.12 -5.94 5.44
CA GLY A 19 17.10 -5.11 6.08
C GLY A 19 16.97 -3.70 5.50
N HIS A 20 17.61 -3.40 4.36
CA HIS A 20 17.57 -2.07 3.74
C HIS A 20 16.46 -1.92 2.69
N LYS A 21 15.89 -3.01 2.20
CA LYS A 21 14.80 -2.97 1.22
C LYS A 21 13.46 -2.80 1.92
N HIS A 22 12.68 -1.83 1.47
CA HIS A 22 11.33 -1.59 1.97
C HIS A 22 10.35 -1.31 0.81
N CYS A 23 9.06 -1.43 1.10
CA CYS A 23 7.96 -1.18 0.17
C CYS A 23 7.14 0.07 0.52
N THR A 24 7.68 0.96 1.36
CA THR A 24 6.99 2.12 1.91
C THR A 24 6.35 2.99 0.82
N GLY A 25 7.04 3.22 -0.30
CA GLY A 25 6.47 3.94 -1.45
C GLY A 25 5.27 3.23 -2.07
N GLN A 26 5.41 1.94 -2.41
CA GLN A 26 4.33 1.15 -2.99
C GLN A 26 3.13 1.02 -2.04
N TYR A 27 3.42 0.92 -0.75
CA TYR A 27 2.40 0.89 0.31
C TYR A 27 1.62 2.20 0.33
N PHE A 28 2.29 3.35 0.33
CA PHE A 28 1.62 4.66 0.29
C PHE A 28 0.85 4.89 -1.00
N ASP A 29 1.35 4.44 -2.15
CA ASP A 29 0.62 4.54 -3.41
C ASP A 29 -0.69 3.72 -3.36
N TYR A 30 -0.62 2.49 -2.88
CA TYR A 30 -1.79 1.63 -2.71
C TYR A 30 -2.80 2.24 -1.74
N TRP A 31 -2.36 2.65 -0.55
CA TRP A 31 -3.25 3.26 0.45
C TRP A 31 -3.83 4.60 -0.01
N SER A 32 -3.06 5.44 -0.69
CA SER A 32 -3.58 6.67 -1.29
C SER A 32 -4.72 6.38 -2.28
N CYS A 33 -4.59 5.31 -3.08
CA CYS A 33 -5.66 4.88 -3.98
C CYS A 33 -6.91 4.41 -3.22
N VAL A 34 -6.73 3.64 -2.14
CA VAL A 34 -7.83 3.18 -1.28
C VAL A 34 -8.52 4.37 -0.63
N ASP A 35 -7.77 5.27 0.00
CA ASP A 35 -8.30 6.44 0.71
C ASP A 35 -9.07 7.37 -0.21
N LYS A 36 -8.55 7.65 -1.42
CA LYS A 36 -9.25 8.45 -2.44
C LYS A 36 -10.64 7.92 -2.75
N CYS A 37 -10.85 6.60 -2.70
CA CYS A 37 -12.14 5.97 -2.98
C CYS A 37 -13.02 5.81 -1.73
N VAL A 38 -12.41 5.39 -0.62
CA VAL A 38 -13.11 4.98 0.60
C VAL A 38 -13.42 6.16 1.50
N ALA A 39 -12.52 7.13 1.65
CA ALA A 39 -12.69 8.22 2.61
C ALA A 39 -14.00 9.01 2.40
N PRO A 40 -14.38 9.43 1.16
CA PRO A 40 -15.64 10.15 0.96
C PRO A 40 -16.89 9.33 1.30
N ARG A 41 -16.81 7.99 1.23
CA ARG A 41 -17.94 7.08 1.52
C ARG A 41 -17.99 6.66 2.98
N LEU A 42 -16.84 6.60 3.63
CA LEU A 42 -16.72 6.21 5.02
C LEU A 42 -17.14 7.36 5.93
N PHE A 43 -16.67 8.58 5.67
CA PHE A 43 -16.98 9.73 6.51
C PHE A 43 -18.46 10.17 6.46
N THR A 44 -19.24 9.74 5.48
CA THR A 44 -20.70 9.95 5.50
C THR A 44 -21.44 9.02 6.47
N LYS A 45 -20.79 7.94 6.92
CA LYS A 45 -21.36 6.96 7.86
C LYS A 45 -20.85 7.12 9.29
N LEU A 46 -19.78 7.89 9.48
CA LEU A 46 -19.22 8.21 10.78
C LEU A 46 -19.94 9.44 11.35
N LYS A 47 -20.31 9.38 12.64
CA LYS A 47 -20.96 10.46 13.39
C LYS A 47 -19.93 11.36 14.07
#